data_AF-A0A351SQ20-F1
#
_entry.id   AF-A0A351SQ20-F1
#
_cell.length_a   1.000
_cell.length_b   1.000
_cell.length_c   1.000
_cell.angle_alpha   90.00
_cell.angle_beta   90.00
_cell.angle_gamma   90.00
#
_symmetry.space_group_name_H-M   'P 1'
#
loop_
_entity.id
_entity.type
_entity.pdbx_description
1 polymer ?
#
loop_
_entity_poly.entity_id
_entity_poly.type
_entity_poly.pdbx_seq_one_letter_code
_entity_poly.pdbx_strand_id
1 'polypeptide(L)'
;MYIKKINNLIGRYVIEICLAVFFVVLSYTGITSSNLKESAAIARFSEDGTYEMQYEFGRNLDGVMAHEDLLDEGVLYFRNPNSTTKEVEIELVIYGDATDTQNLKVEYDGKVIDLSSVHNKNKILLEKTSVKGYESKAKSIAIYGDPYMGTSLIYDFEIKESFLA
;
A
#
# COMPACT_ATOMS: atom_id res chain seq x y z
N MET A 1 32.52 29.91 -40.56
CA MET A 1 32.75 28.76 -39.64
C MET A 1 32.20 28.99 -38.21
N TYR A 2 31.88 30.22 -37.80
CA TYR A 2 31.37 30.53 -36.44
C TYR A 2 29.88 30.21 -36.21
N ILE A 3 29.02 30.39 -37.22
CA ILE A 3 27.55 30.21 -37.10
C ILE A 3 27.18 28.73 -36.81
N LYS A 4 27.93 27.77 -37.37
CA LYS A 4 27.71 26.33 -37.16
C LYS A 4 27.99 25.89 -35.72
N LYS A 5 28.93 26.55 -35.01
CA LYS A 5 29.24 26.27 -33.60
C LYS A 5 28.18 26.81 -32.65
N ILE A 6 27.62 27.99 -32.94
CA ILE A 6 26.58 28.63 -32.12
C ILE A 6 25.27 27.84 -32.19
N ASN A 7 24.86 27.39 -33.38
CA ASN A 7 23.65 26.56 -33.54
C ASN A 7 23.76 25.20 -32.82
N ASN A 8 24.97 24.63 -32.75
CA ASN A 8 25.20 23.37 -32.06
C ASN A 8 25.21 23.53 -30.53
N LEU A 9 25.65 24.70 -30.03
CA LEU A 9 25.61 25.04 -28.61
C LEU A 9 24.15 25.30 -28.15
N ILE A 10 23.39 26.09 -28.92
CA ILE A 10 21.98 26.40 -28.63
C ILE A 10 21.13 25.12 -28.65
N GLY A 11 21.34 24.24 -29.64
CA GLY A 11 20.63 22.95 -29.72
C GLY A 11 20.88 22.07 -28.49
N ARG A 12 22.10 22.06 -27.95
CA ARG A 12 22.44 21.29 -26.75
C ARG A 12 21.80 21.84 -25.48
N TYR A 13 21.79 23.16 -25.29
CA TYR A 13 21.11 23.79 -24.15
C TYR A 13 19.60 23.61 -24.19
N VAL A 14 18.98 23.64 -25.37
CA VAL A 14 17.54 23.38 -25.51
C VAL A 14 17.20 21.94 -25.12
N ILE A 15 18.02 20.96 -25.51
CA ILE A 15 17.82 19.55 -25.12
C ILE A 15 17.97 19.35 -23.60
N GLU A 16 18.99 19.96 -22.99
CA GLU A 16 19.23 19.87 -21.54
C GLU A 16 18.09 20.53 -20.74
N ILE A 17 17.58 21.68 -21.19
CA ILE A 17 16.42 22.34 -20.57
C ILE A 17 15.15 21.50 -20.74
N CYS A 18 14.90 20.94 -21.92
CA CYS A 18 13.74 20.06 -22.15
C CYS A 18 13.78 18.81 -21.27
N LEU A 19 14.96 18.20 -21.09
CA LEU A 19 15.14 17.05 -20.19
C LEU A 19 14.89 17.43 -18.72
N ALA A 20 15.40 18.58 -18.28
CA ALA A 20 15.16 19.05 -16.91
C ALA A 20 13.67 19.36 -16.67
N VAL A 21 13.00 20.03 -17.60
CA VAL A 21 11.56 20.30 -17.52
C VAL A 21 10.76 19.00 -17.53
N PHE A 22 11.10 18.04 -18.40
CA PHE A 22 10.44 16.75 -18.45
C PHE A 22 10.63 15.96 -17.15
N PHE A 23 11.83 15.98 -16.57
CA PHE A 23 12.11 15.36 -15.28
C PHE A 23 11.31 16.01 -14.15
N VAL A 24 11.23 17.34 -14.11
CA VAL A 24 10.41 18.07 -13.11
C VAL A 24 8.92 17.76 -13.28
N VAL A 25 8.41 17.71 -14.51
CA VAL A 25 7.01 17.35 -14.78
C VAL A 25 6.71 15.91 -14.34
N LEU A 26 7.57 14.96 -14.70
CA LEU A 26 7.42 13.56 -14.28
C LEU A 26 7.47 13.41 -12.76
N SER A 27 8.41 14.09 -12.10
CA SER A 27 8.54 14.12 -10.64
C SER A 27 7.28 14.69 -9.98
N TYR A 28 6.76 15.79 -10.53
CA TYR A 28 5.56 16.44 -10.01
C TYR A 28 4.32 15.57 -10.21
N THR A 29 4.17 14.89 -11.35
CA THR A 29 3.05 13.97 -11.60
C THR A 29 3.11 12.71 -10.74
N GLY A 30 4.32 12.19 -10.43
CA GLY A 30 4.49 11.03 -9.56
C GLY A 30 4.20 11.35 -8.08
N ILE A 31 4.69 12.49 -7.58
CA ILE A 31 4.47 12.92 -6.20
C ILE A 31 3.01 13.37 -5.98
N THR A 32 2.38 13.99 -6.98
CA THR A 32 0.97 14.41 -6.83
C THR A 32 0.01 13.23 -6.92
N SER A 33 0.27 12.21 -7.75
CA SER A 33 -0.62 11.04 -7.88
C SER A 33 -0.59 10.13 -6.65
N SER A 34 0.57 9.95 -6.01
CA SER A 34 0.69 9.22 -4.74
C SER A 34 -0.07 9.95 -3.63
N ASN A 35 0.20 11.24 -3.44
CA ASN A 35 -0.45 12.05 -2.39
C ASN A 35 -1.96 12.24 -2.64
N LEU A 36 -2.41 12.28 -3.90
CA LEU A 36 -3.83 12.32 -4.26
C LEU A 36 -4.55 11.00 -3.97
N LYS A 37 -3.89 9.84 -4.16
CA LYS A 37 -4.47 8.54 -3.78
C LYS A 37 -4.62 8.42 -2.27
N GLU A 38 -3.59 8.83 -1.52
CA GLU A 38 -3.64 8.86 -0.05
C GLU A 38 -4.74 9.81 0.46
N SER A 39 -4.82 11.02 -0.10
CA SER A 39 -5.83 12.00 0.27
C SER A 39 -7.25 11.60 -0.15
N ALA A 40 -7.41 10.92 -1.29
CA ALA A 40 -8.70 10.43 -1.77
C ALA A 40 -9.22 9.26 -0.91
N ALA A 41 -8.33 8.37 -0.47
CA ALA A 41 -8.68 7.31 0.47
C ALA A 41 -9.14 7.93 1.81
N ILE A 42 -8.40 8.92 2.31
CA ILE A 42 -8.77 9.66 3.53
C ILE A 42 -10.11 10.40 3.38
N ALA A 43 -10.39 10.95 2.20
CA ALA A 43 -11.63 11.69 1.94
C ALA A 43 -12.88 10.78 1.88
N ARG A 44 -12.77 9.57 1.32
CA ARG A 44 -13.89 8.59 1.28
C ARG A 44 -14.36 8.19 2.67
N PHE A 45 -13.47 8.12 3.64
CA PHE A 45 -13.82 7.88 5.05
C PHE A 45 -14.68 8.97 5.68
N SER A 46 -14.76 10.17 5.10
CA SER A 46 -15.57 11.25 5.66
C SER A 46 -17.05 11.21 5.29
N GLU A 47 -17.45 10.41 4.29
CA GLU A 47 -18.84 10.37 3.80
C GLU A 47 -19.73 9.33 4.52
N ASP A 48 -19.15 8.25 5.06
CA ASP A 48 -19.92 7.24 5.78
C ASP A 48 -20.10 7.64 7.25
N GLY A 49 -21.31 8.08 7.60
CA GLY A 49 -21.74 8.44 8.97
C GLY A 49 -21.81 7.26 9.95
N THR A 50 -20.99 6.23 9.77
CA THR A 50 -20.92 5.04 10.64
C THR A 50 -19.89 5.28 11.75
N TYR A 51 -20.25 4.91 12.99
CA TYR A 51 -19.38 4.97 14.17
C TYR A 51 -18.39 3.79 14.24
N GLU A 52 -18.20 3.08 13.14
CA GLU A 52 -17.37 1.88 13.04
C GLU A 52 -15.95 2.25 12.60
N MET A 53 -14.99 1.36 12.84
CA MET A 53 -13.64 1.52 12.29
C MET A 53 -13.70 1.54 10.77
N GLN A 54 -13.10 2.57 10.17
CA GLN A 54 -13.05 2.74 8.73
C GLN A 54 -11.67 2.31 8.22
N TYR A 55 -11.61 1.60 7.10
CA TYR A 55 -10.34 1.16 6.52
C TYR A 55 -10.38 1.05 4.99
N GLU A 56 -9.22 1.23 4.37
CA GLU A 56 -9.02 1.12 2.92
C GLU A 56 -7.60 0.68 2.67
N PHE A 57 -7.43 -0.24 1.71
CA PHE A 57 -6.12 -0.68 1.27
C PHE A 57 -5.77 0.02 -0.05
N GLY A 58 -4.81 0.94 0.02
CA GLY A 58 -4.27 1.63 -1.14
C GLY A 58 -3.17 0.79 -1.79
N ARG A 59 -3.51 0.10 -2.89
CA ARG A 59 -2.54 -0.69 -3.66
C ARG A 59 -1.50 0.20 -4.35
N ASN A 60 -0.24 -0.16 -4.19
CA ASN A 60 0.90 0.44 -4.86
C ASN A 60 1.38 -0.47 -6.00
N LEU A 61 0.81 -0.27 -7.20
CA LEU A 61 1.14 -1.08 -8.37
C LEU A 61 2.52 -0.78 -8.97
N ASP A 62 3.19 0.29 -8.52
CA ASP A 62 4.47 0.71 -9.08
C ASP A 62 5.65 -0.19 -8.60
N GLY A 63 5.48 -0.90 -7.47
CA GLY A 63 6.51 -1.79 -6.87
C GLY A 63 6.48 -3.25 -7.37
N VAL A 64 5.34 -3.74 -7.84
CA VAL A 64 5.12 -5.16 -8.17
C VAL A 64 5.97 -5.65 -9.35
N MET A 65 6.48 -4.76 -10.21
CA MET A 65 7.38 -5.14 -11.31
C MET A 65 8.85 -5.30 -10.89
N ALA A 66 9.21 -5.00 -9.63
CA ALA A 66 10.59 -4.98 -9.19
C ALA A 66 11.08 -6.31 -8.56
N HIS A 67 10.17 -7.15 -8.05
CA HIS A 67 10.50 -8.36 -7.29
C HIS A 67 9.66 -9.54 -7.82
N GLU A 68 10.33 -10.63 -8.24
CA GLU A 68 9.66 -11.78 -8.86
C GLU A 68 8.72 -12.53 -7.90
N ASP A 69 8.95 -12.40 -6.58
CA ASP A 69 8.17 -13.04 -5.52
C ASP A 69 7.15 -12.10 -4.86
N LEU A 70 7.10 -10.82 -5.26
CA LEU A 70 6.14 -9.84 -4.72
C LEU A 70 4.81 -9.95 -5.45
N LEU A 71 3.77 -10.35 -4.71
CA LEU A 71 2.42 -10.53 -5.25
C LEU A 71 1.61 -9.22 -5.20
N ASP A 72 1.72 -8.48 -4.09
CA ASP A 72 1.04 -7.20 -3.91
C ASP A 72 1.76 -6.35 -2.86
N GLU A 73 1.67 -5.04 -3.00
CA GLU A 73 2.24 -4.06 -2.07
C GLU A 73 1.27 -2.89 -1.94
N GLY A 74 1.15 -2.33 -0.74
CA GLY A 74 0.34 -1.15 -0.54
C GLY A 74 0.40 -0.63 0.89
N VAL A 75 -0.52 0.27 1.19
CA VAL A 75 -0.68 0.85 2.52
C VAL A 75 -2.11 0.63 2.98
N LEU A 76 -2.26 0.00 4.15
CA LEU A 76 -3.53 -0.11 4.85
C LEU A 76 -3.73 1.15 5.68
N TYR A 77 -4.73 1.92 5.31
CA TYR A 77 -5.21 3.08 6.06
C TYR A 77 -6.38 2.65 6.91
N PHE A 78 -6.37 3.04 8.19
CA PHE A 78 -7.52 2.84 9.05
C PHE A 78 -7.69 3.97 10.05
N ARG A 79 -8.93 4.26 10.37
CA ARG A 79 -9.34 5.42 11.17
C ARG A 79 -10.36 5.02 12.20
N ASN A 80 -10.20 5.57 13.40
CA ASN A 80 -11.24 5.58 14.41
C ASN A 80 -12.03 6.91 14.32
N PRO A 81 -13.25 6.92 13.75
CA PRO A 81 -14.04 8.15 13.67
C PRO A 81 -14.71 8.54 15.01
N ASN A 82 -14.53 7.76 16.08
CA ASN A 82 -15.15 8.02 17.39
C ASN A 82 -14.27 8.90 18.26
N SER A 83 -14.85 9.45 19.33
CA SER A 83 -14.10 10.22 20.35
C SER A 83 -13.36 9.34 21.35
N THR A 84 -13.73 8.06 21.47
CA THR A 84 -13.14 7.11 22.41
C THR A 84 -12.06 6.28 21.75
N THR A 85 -11.05 5.88 22.53
CA THR A 85 -10.05 4.91 22.07
C THR A 85 -10.71 3.56 21.82
N LYS A 86 -10.36 2.91 20.71
CA LYS A 86 -10.78 1.55 20.37
C LYS A 86 -9.58 0.64 20.31
N GLU A 87 -9.72 -0.55 20.89
CA GLU A 87 -8.78 -1.65 20.71
C GLU A 87 -9.19 -2.42 19.45
N VAL A 88 -8.24 -2.69 18.57
CA VAL A 88 -8.52 -3.31 17.27
C VAL A 88 -7.56 -4.44 16.96
N GLU A 89 -8.08 -5.46 16.29
CA GLU A 89 -7.33 -6.57 15.71
C GLU A 89 -7.38 -6.44 14.20
N ILE A 90 -6.20 -6.43 13.59
CA ILE A 90 -6.03 -6.30 12.15
C ILE A 90 -5.67 -7.67 11.62
N GLU A 91 -6.52 -8.21 10.76
CA GLU A 91 -6.37 -9.53 10.16
C GLU A 91 -6.29 -9.43 8.64
N LEU A 92 -5.38 -10.19 8.04
CA LEU A 92 -5.39 -10.49 6.61
C LEU A 92 -6.28 -11.72 6.39
N VAL A 93 -7.26 -11.60 5.52
CA VAL A 93 -8.19 -12.66 5.15
C VAL A 93 -7.88 -13.14 3.74
N ILE A 94 -7.54 -14.41 3.59
CA ILE A 94 -7.26 -15.05 2.30
C ILE A 94 -8.47 -15.89 1.89
N TYR A 95 -8.99 -15.65 0.70
CA TYR A 95 -10.10 -16.39 0.11
C TYR A 95 -9.54 -17.41 -0.87
N GLY A 96 -9.59 -18.69 -0.50
CA GLY A 96 -9.06 -19.77 -1.32
C GLY A 96 -8.91 -21.06 -0.53
N ASP A 97 -8.39 -22.09 -1.20
CA ASP A 97 -8.07 -23.35 -0.55
C ASP A 97 -6.75 -23.23 0.22
N ALA A 98 -6.65 -23.86 1.39
CA ALA A 98 -5.54 -23.64 2.34
C ALA A 98 -4.16 -24.12 1.82
N THR A 99 -4.13 -24.84 0.70
CA THR A 99 -2.90 -25.21 -0.01
C THR A 99 -2.23 -24.02 -0.71
N ASP A 100 -3.01 -22.98 -1.04
CA ASP A 100 -2.54 -21.78 -1.75
C ASP A 100 -1.85 -20.77 -0.82
N THR A 101 -1.74 -21.07 0.48
CA THR A 101 -1.01 -20.22 1.44
C THR A 101 0.35 -20.79 1.84
N GLN A 102 0.72 -21.97 1.33
CA GLN A 102 2.04 -22.54 1.57
C GLN A 102 3.09 -21.66 0.88
N ASN A 103 4.02 -21.12 1.67
CA ASN A 103 5.08 -20.19 1.25
C ASN A 103 4.66 -18.72 1.07
N LEU A 104 3.44 -18.32 1.50
CA LEU A 104 3.15 -16.90 1.62
C LEU A 104 3.95 -16.29 2.77
N LYS A 105 4.50 -15.11 2.52
CA LYS A 105 5.18 -14.28 3.52
C LYS A 105 4.54 -12.90 3.48
N VAL A 106 4.18 -12.39 4.65
CA VAL A 106 3.58 -11.04 4.76
C VAL A 106 4.54 -10.17 5.53
N GLU A 107 4.88 -9.02 4.98
CA GLU A 107 5.56 -7.96 5.71
C GLU A 107 4.55 -6.89 6.07
N TYR A 108 4.43 -6.60 7.35
CA TYR A 108 3.50 -5.63 7.90
C TYR A 108 4.27 -4.61 8.73
N ASP A 109 4.30 -3.35 8.27
CA ASP A 109 5.01 -2.24 8.91
C ASP A 109 6.49 -2.55 9.19
N GLY A 110 7.17 -3.17 8.20
CA GLY A 110 8.56 -3.62 8.28
C GLY A 110 8.79 -4.90 9.09
N LYS A 111 7.73 -5.49 9.66
CA LYS A 111 7.82 -6.77 10.39
C LYS A 111 7.38 -7.91 9.50
N VAL A 112 8.27 -8.88 9.31
CA VAL A 112 7.95 -10.14 8.63
C VAL A 112 7.10 -11.03 9.53
N ILE A 113 5.96 -11.47 9.01
CA ILE A 113 5.05 -12.45 9.58
C ILE A 113 5.23 -13.74 8.77
N ASP A 114 5.81 -14.74 9.43
CA ASP A 114 6.02 -16.06 8.84
C ASP A 114 4.74 -16.90 8.93
N LEU A 115 4.16 -17.23 7.77
CA LEU A 115 2.93 -17.99 7.66
C LEU A 115 3.18 -19.51 7.57
N SER A 116 4.44 -19.96 7.57
CA SER A 116 4.80 -21.39 7.47
C SER A 116 4.21 -22.25 8.60
N SER A 117 4.03 -21.66 9.78
CA SER A 117 3.39 -22.29 10.95
C SER A 117 1.86 -22.22 10.95
N VAL A 118 1.26 -21.44 10.03
CA VAL A 118 -0.18 -21.18 9.97
C VAL A 118 -0.83 -22.19 9.02
N HIS A 119 -1.00 -23.42 9.50
CA HIS A 119 -1.77 -24.42 8.76
C HIS A 119 -3.27 -24.15 8.90
N ASN A 120 -3.99 -24.05 7.77
CA ASN A 120 -5.46 -23.96 7.69
C ASN A 120 -6.11 -22.72 8.33
N LYS A 121 -5.46 -21.55 8.34
CA LYS A 121 -6.16 -20.31 8.65
C LYS A 121 -6.23 -19.39 7.44
N ASN A 122 -7.46 -19.19 6.99
CA ASN A 122 -7.85 -18.15 6.05
C ASN A 122 -7.78 -16.75 6.69
N LYS A 123 -7.51 -16.64 8.00
CA LYS A 123 -7.37 -15.37 8.74
C LYS A 123 -6.05 -15.34 9.50
N ILE A 124 -5.22 -14.37 9.17
CA ILE A 124 -3.88 -14.18 9.71
C ILE A 124 -3.88 -12.89 10.52
N LEU A 125 -3.63 -13.00 11.82
CA LEU A 125 -3.50 -11.83 12.67
C LEU A 125 -2.20 -11.08 12.36
N LEU A 126 -2.32 -9.81 11.98
CA LEU A 126 -1.20 -8.93 11.67
C LEU A 126 -0.75 -8.15 12.91
N GLU A 127 -1.69 -7.47 13.58
CA GLU A 127 -1.44 -6.63 14.75
C GLU A 127 -2.66 -6.59 15.67
N LYS A 128 -2.43 -6.45 16.98
CA LYS A 128 -3.42 -5.94 17.94
C LYS A 128 -2.93 -4.59 18.45
N THR A 129 -3.76 -3.55 18.31
CA THR A 129 -3.34 -2.17 18.57
C THR A 129 -4.49 -1.32 19.09
N SER A 130 -4.16 -0.22 19.77
CA SER A 130 -5.13 0.79 20.19
C SER A 130 -5.11 1.98 19.25
N VAL A 131 -6.29 2.49 18.88
CA VAL A 131 -6.44 3.68 18.02
C VAL A 131 -7.23 4.72 18.79
N LYS A 132 -6.62 5.87 19.08
CA LYS A 132 -7.29 6.93 19.84
C LYS A 132 -8.44 7.51 19.01
N GLY A 133 -9.32 8.22 19.71
CA GLY A 133 -10.43 8.88 19.04
C GLY A 133 -9.98 9.89 17.98
N TYR A 134 -10.65 9.86 16.83
CA TYR A 134 -10.37 10.67 15.64
C TYR A 134 -8.98 10.47 15.03
N GLU A 135 -8.23 9.46 15.46
CA GLU A 135 -6.90 9.15 14.95
C GLU A 135 -6.98 8.26 13.71
N SER A 136 -6.05 8.49 12.79
CA SER A 136 -5.81 7.64 11.62
C SER A 136 -4.41 7.03 11.72
N LYS A 137 -4.29 5.77 11.30
CA LYS A 137 -3.01 5.08 11.17
C LYS A 137 -2.86 4.58 9.73
N ALA A 138 -1.61 4.49 9.31
CA ALA A 138 -1.19 3.96 8.02
C ALA A 138 -0.12 2.90 8.29
N LYS A 139 -0.25 1.74 7.64
CA LYS A 139 0.64 0.60 7.82
C LYS A 139 1.01 0.04 6.46
N SER A 140 2.32 -0.05 6.18
CA SER A 140 2.80 -0.65 4.95
C SER A 140 2.54 -2.15 4.98
N ILE A 141 2.14 -2.71 3.83
CA ILE A 141 1.91 -4.14 3.67
C ILE A 141 2.54 -4.59 2.37
N ALA A 142 3.32 -5.65 2.43
CA ALA A 142 3.80 -6.38 1.25
C ALA A 142 3.49 -7.87 1.42
N ILE A 143 2.97 -8.48 0.37
CA ILE A 143 2.63 -9.91 0.32
C ILE A 143 3.54 -10.56 -0.71
N TYR A 144 4.31 -11.53 -0.26
CA TYR A 144 5.22 -12.32 -1.07
C TYR A 144 4.72 -13.76 -1.17
N GLY A 145 5.00 -14.42 -2.30
CA GLY A 145 4.65 -15.81 -2.53
C GLY A 145 5.42 -16.39 -3.72
N ASP A 146 5.10 -17.64 -4.07
CA ASP A 146 5.74 -18.30 -5.20
C ASP A 146 5.12 -17.78 -6.53
N PRO A 147 5.92 -17.25 -7.47
CA PRO A 147 5.43 -16.75 -8.76
C PRO A 147 4.76 -17.81 -9.62
N TYR A 148 4.99 -19.10 -9.33
CA TYR A 148 4.39 -20.22 -10.04
C TYR A 148 3.07 -20.70 -9.40
N MET A 149 2.60 -20.04 -8.33
CA MET A 149 1.22 -20.21 -7.86
C MET A 149 0.30 -19.64 -8.93
N GLY A 150 -0.21 -20.51 -9.80
CA GLY A 150 -1.07 -20.16 -10.93
C GLY A 150 -2.43 -19.56 -10.57
N THR A 151 -2.63 -19.13 -9.32
CA THR A 151 -3.85 -18.54 -8.80
C THR A 151 -3.60 -17.09 -8.39
N SER A 152 -4.42 -16.18 -8.89
CA SER A 152 -4.54 -14.83 -8.34
C SER A 152 -4.91 -14.93 -6.86
N LEU A 153 -4.02 -14.54 -5.96
CA LEU A 153 -4.32 -14.49 -4.53
C LEU A 153 -5.50 -13.54 -4.30
N ILE A 154 -6.63 -14.08 -3.85
CA ILE A 154 -7.79 -13.27 -3.45
C ILE A 154 -7.69 -13.07 -1.95
N TYR A 155 -7.61 -11.82 -1.52
CA TYR A 155 -7.50 -11.48 -0.11
C TYR A 155 -8.19 -10.14 0.19
N ASP A 156 -8.47 -9.91 1.47
CA ASP A 156 -9.00 -8.66 2.02
C ASP A 156 -8.43 -8.44 3.44
N PHE A 157 -8.67 -7.26 4.01
CA PHE A 157 -8.32 -6.94 5.40
C PHE A 157 -9.58 -6.82 6.24
N GLU A 158 -9.57 -7.43 7.42
CA GLU A 158 -10.61 -7.22 8.43
C GLU A 158 -10.00 -6.47 9.62
N ILE A 159 -10.62 -5.34 9.99
CA ILE A 159 -10.31 -4.63 11.23
C ILE A 159 -11.47 -4.81 12.19
N LYS A 160 -11.25 -5.58 13.25
CA LYS A 160 -12.26 -5.89 14.27
C LYS A 160 -12.00 -5.10 15.52
N GLU A 161 -13.05 -4.52 16.08
CA GLU A 161 -13.01 -4.01 17.44
C GLU A 161 -12.90 -5.20 18.40
N SER A 162 -11.88 -5.17 19.25
CA SER A 162 -11.69 -6.16 20.31
C SER A 162 -12.20 -5.58 21.61
N PHE A 163 -13.15 -6.27 22.22
CA PHE A 163 -13.52 -5.98 23.60
C PHE A 163 -12.52 -6.73 24.49
N LEU A 164 -11.67 -5.99 25.21
CA LEU A 164 -10.91 -6.57 26.30
C LEU A 164 -11.92 -7.22 27.27
N ALA A 165 -11.85 -8.54 27.38
CA ALA A 165 -12.55 -9.32 28.40
C ALA A 165 -11.95 -9.07 29.79
#